data_AF-A0A953QJ85-F1
#
_entry.id   AF-A0A953QJ85-F1
#
_cell.length_a   1.000
_cell.length_b   1.000
_cell.length_c   1.000
_cell.angle_alpha   90.00
_cell.angle_beta   90.00
_cell.angle_gamma   90.00
#
_symmetry.space_group_name_H-M   'P 1'
#
loop_
_entity.id
_entity.type
_entity.pdbx_description
1 polymer ?
#
loop_
_entity_poly.entity_id
_entity_poly.type
_entity_poly.pdbx_seq_one_letter_code
_entity_poly.pdbx_strand_id
1 'polypeptide(L)' 'MQQLTKNERAKITDSVHSIQSARASLTDIDETKVPEVDEIQDCLENADKNLRGALREAPEEKKPTA' A
#
# COMPACT_ATOMS: atom_id res chain seq x y z
N MET A 1 -9.04 -16.45 9.59
CA MET A 1 -8.29 -15.61 8.64
C MET A 1 -9.17 -15.40 7.43
N GLN A 2 -9.44 -14.14 7.05
CA GLN A 2 -10.18 -13.84 5.82
C GLN A 2 -9.25 -14.04 4.62
N GLN A 3 -9.78 -14.58 3.52
CA GLN A 3 -9.02 -14.78 2.28
C GLN A 3 -9.27 -13.58 1.37
N LEU A 4 -8.25 -13.15 0.64
CA LEU A 4 -8.41 -12.13 -0.39
C LEU A 4 -8.80 -12.81 -1.69
N THR A 5 -9.84 -12.31 -2.35
CA THR A 5 -10.10 -12.66 -3.75
C THR A 5 -8.94 -12.20 -4.62
N LYS A 6 -8.80 -12.79 -5.81
CA LYS A 6 -7.83 -12.35 -6.83
C LYS A 6 -7.94 -10.85 -7.13
N ASN A 7 -9.16 -10.34 -7.22
CA ASN A 7 -9.43 -8.93 -7.52
C ASN A 7 -8.97 -8.01 -6.38
N GLU A 8 -9.26 -8.37 -5.13
CA GLU A 8 -8.80 -7.59 -3.97
C GLU A 8 -7.28 -7.61 -3.86
N ARG A 9 -6.65 -8.78 -4.05
CA ARG A 9 -5.19 -8.91 -4.05
C ARG A 9 -4.53 -8.05 -5.13
N ALA A 10 -5.10 -8.04 -6.35
CA ALA A 10 -4.62 -7.19 -7.43
C ALA A 10 -4.73 -5.69 -7.06
N LYS A 11 -5.89 -5.25 -6.58
CA LYS A 11 -6.11 -3.86 -6.15
C LYS A 11 -5.17 -3.43 -5.02
N ILE A 12 -4.95 -4.29 -4.03
CA ILE A 12 -4.03 -4.02 -2.93
C ILE A 12 -2.60 -3.90 -3.46
N THR A 13 -2.20 -4.77 -4.38
CA THR A 13 -0.88 -4.72 -5.04
C THR A 13 -0.71 -3.40 -5.78
N ASP A 14 -1.66 -3.03 -6.64
CA ASP A 14 -1.63 -1.77 -7.40
C ASP A 14 -1.59 -0.54 -6.48
N SER A 15 -2.30 -0.60 -5.35
CA SER A 15 -2.30 0.45 -4.33
C SER A 15 -0.93 0.60 -3.68
N VAL A 16 -0.26 -0.52 -3.34
CA VAL A 16 1.12 -0.52 -2.80
C VAL A 16 2.08 0.14 -3.78
N HIS A 17 2.02 -0.22 -5.08
CA HIS A 17 2.86 0.39 -6.10
C HIS A 17 2.62 1.91 -6.22
N SER A 18 1.35 2.32 -6.19
CA SER A 18 0.97 3.73 -6.26
C SER A 18 1.48 4.54 -5.06
N ILE A 19 1.37 3.97 -3.85
CA ILE A 19 1.90 4.58 -2.62
C ILE A 19 3.41 4.72 -2.68
N GLN A 20 4.12 3.69 -3.13
CA GLN A 20 5.59 3.73 -3.26
C GLN A 20 6.04 4.78 -4.28
N SER A 21 5.32 4.92 -5.40
CA SER A 21 5.56 5.96 -6.39
C SER A 21 5.33 7.37 -5.82
N ALA A 22 4.23 7.55 -5.06
CA ALA A 22 3.93 8.81 -4.39
C ALA A 22 5.03 9.18 -3.38
N ARG A 23 5.45 8.24 -2.53
CA ARG A 23 6.56 8.45 -1.58
C ARG A 23 7.85 8.86 -2.29
N ALA A 24 8.21 8.14 -3.35
CA ALA A 24 9.39 8.47 -4.15
C ALA A 24 9.33 9.91 -4.68
N SER A 25 8.15 10.34 -5.17
CA SER A 25 7.93 11.69 -5.69
C SER A 25 8.01 12.79 -4.63
N LEU A 26 7.78 12.47 -3.35
CA LEU A 26 7.84 13.41 -2.23
C LEU A 26 9.23 13.51 -1.58
N THR A 27 10.15 12.56 -1.86
CA THR A 27 11.46 12.44 -1.20
C THR A 27 12.31 13.72 -1.30
N ASP A 28 12.21 14.43 -2.44
CA ASP A 28 13.04 15.61 -2.73
C ASP A 28 12.28 16.94 -2.50
N ILE A 29 11.11 16.89 -1.84
CA ILE A 29 10.37 18.11 -1.51
C ILE A 29 10.98 18.79 -0.29
N ASP A 30 11.22 20.08 -0.45
CA ASP A 30 11.66 20.96 0.64
C ASP A 30 10.51 21.23 1.61
N GLU A 31 10.58 20.62 2.79
CA GLU A 31 9.58 20.71 3.86
C GLU A 31 9.38 22.16 4.35
N THR A 32 10.37 23.04 4.15
CA THR A 32 10.24 24.46 4.49
C THR A 32 9.34 25.22 3.51
N LYS A 33 9.15 24.68 2.29
CA LYS A 33 8.30 25.25 1.23
C LYS A 33 6.94 24.57 1.17
N VAL A 34 6.86 23.30 1.56
CA VAL A 34 5.63 22.52 1.61
C VAL A 34 5.46 22.02 3.05
N PRO A 35 4.72 22.76 3.90
CA PRO A 35 4.42 22.31 5.25
C PRO A 35 3.73 20.95 5.24
N GLU A 36 3.95 20.17 6.30
CA GLU A 36 3.29 18.88 6.56
C GLU A 36 3.59 17.77 5.52
N VAL A 37 4.62 17.94 4.69
CA VAL A 37 5.04 16.89 3.74
C VAL A 37 5.57 15.65 4.46
N ASP A 38 6.16 15.83 5.64
CA ASP A 38 6.58 14.77 6.56
C ASP A 38 5.37 13.96 7.06
N GLU A 39 4.29 14.63 7.46
CA GLU A 39 3.04 13.96 7.86
C GLU A 39 2.43 13.14 6.71
N ILE A 40 2.51 13.65 5.47
CA ILE A 40 2.08 12.92 4.27
C ILE A 40 2.96 11.68 4.06
N GLN A 41 4.28 11.80 4.22
CA GLN A 41 5.19 10.66 4.09
C GLN A 41 4.90 9.58 5.13
N ASP A 42 4.65 9.98 6.38
CA ASP A 42 4.28 9.06 7.47
C ASP A 42 2.96 8.34 7.20
N CYS A 43 1.95 9.07 6.72
CA CYS A 43 0.67 8.48 6.31
C CYS A 43 0.85 7.43 5.21
N LEU A 44 1.64 7.75 4.19
CA LEU A 44 1.93 6.84 3.08
C LEU A 44 2.74 5.61 3.53
N GLU A 45 3.69 5.78 4.44
CA GLU A 45 4.45 4.67 5.01
C GLU A 45 3.55 3.70 5.79
N ASN A 46 2.66 4.24 6.62
CA ASN A 46 1.72 3.44 7.39
C ASN A 46 0.73 2.69 6.47
N ALA A 47 0.26 3.35 5.42
CA ALA A 47 -0.59 2.70 4.40
C ALA A 47 0.15 1.56 3.69
N ASP A 48 1.41 1.74 3.27
CA ASP A 48 2.24 0.68 2.66
C ASP A 48 2.38 -0.52 3.60
N LYS A 49 2.73 -0.28 4.87
CA LYS A 49 2.89 -1.34 5.89
C LYS A 49 1.60 -2.15 6.06
N ASN A 50 0.46 -1.47 6.18
CA ASN A 50 -0.84 -2.12 6.39
C ASN A 50 -1.24 -2.98 5.19
N LEU A 51 -1.11 -2.46 3.96
CA LEU A 51 -1.47 -3.19 2.74
C LEU A 51 -0.54 -4.38 2.49
N ARG A 52 0.77 -4.22 2.72
CA ARG A 52 1.72 -5.35 2.65
C ARG A 52 1.51 -6.35 3.78
N GLY A 53 1.02 -5.92 4.94
CA GLY A 53 0.51 -6.78 6.00
C GLY A 53 -0.64 -7.65 5.50
N ALA A 54 -1.68 -7.03 4.93
CA ALA A 54 -2.84 -7.73 4.38
C ALA A 54 -2.44 -8.78 3.31
N LEU A 55 -1.51 -8.44 2.40
CA LEU A 55 -1.03 -9.39 1.38
C LEU A 55 -0.29 -10.61 1.95
N ARG A 56 0.35 -10.46 3.14
CA ARG A 56 1.08 -11.53 3.83
C ARG A 56 0.14 -12.39 4.68
N GLU A 57 -0.81 -11.77 5.37
CA GLU A 57 -1.67 -12.42 6.35
C GLU A 57 -2.92 -13.07 5.72
N ALA A 58 -3.40 -12.53 4.60
CA ALA A 58 -4.58 -13.05 3.91
C ALA A 58 -4.18 -13.88 2.67
N PRO A 59 -4.24 -15.23 2.75
CA PRO A 59 -3.98 -16.07 1.60
C PRO A 59 -4.99 -15.81 0.49
N GLU A 60 -4.56 -16.01 -0.76
CA GLU A 60 -5.45 -15.90 -1.92
C GLU A 60 -6.51 -16.99 -1.87
N GLU A 61 -7.77 -16.61 -2.09
CA GLU A 61 -8.88 -17.55 -2.23
C GLU A 61 -8.64 -18.45 -3.44
N LYS A 62 -8.35 -19.72 -3.19
CA LYS A 62 -8.24 -20.73 -4.25
C LYS A 62 -9.64 -21.11 -4.69
N LYS A 63 -9.93 -21.05 -5.99
CA LYS A 63 -11.15 -21.63 -6.56
C LYS A 63 -11.25 -23.11 -6.16
N PRO A 64 -12.45 -23.65 -5.85
CA PRO A 64 -12.62 -25.07 -5.63
C PRO A 64 -12.19 -25.82 -6.89
N THR A 65 -11.25 -26.75 -6.75
CA THR A 65 -10.94 -27.74 -7.78
C THR A 65 -12.13 -28.69 -7.84
N ALA A 66 -12.92 -28.58 -8.92
CA ALA A 66 -13.95 -29.55 -9.27
C ALA A 66 -13.35 -30.74 -10.01
#